data_AF-A0ABD7QSK0-F1
#
_entry.id   AF-A0ABD7QSK0-F1
#
_cell.length_a   1.000
_cell.length_b   1.000
_cell.length_c   1.000
_cell.angle_alpha   90.00
_cell.angle_beta   90.00
_cell.angle_gamma   90.00
#
_symmetry.space_group_name_H-M   'P 1'
#
loop_
_entity.id
_entity.type
_entity.pdbx_description
1 polymer ?
#
loop_
_entity_poly.entity_id
_entity_poly.type
_entity_poly.pdbx_seq_one_letter_code
_entity_poly.pdbx_strand_id
1 'polypeptide(L)'
;MNEYSVDWPLWDEDGLCPEGRPALSETVRDEVLRWAAEFNEDYSVEAGWPTEAAARSSERQARRLFRLVDRELPPGDELVLGYWETNRRKGL
;
A
#
# COMPACT_ATOMS: atom_id res chain seq x y z
N MET A 1 -3.37 -7.49 -7.83
CA MET A 1 -2.88 -7.18 -9.19
C MET A 1 -1.96 -5.97 -9.04
N ASN A 2 -0.72 -6.01 -9.55
CA ASN A 2 0.26 -4.96 -9.28
C ASN A 2 0.20 -3.92 -10.39
N GLU A 3 -0.58 -2.86 -10.15
CA GLU A 3 -0.60 -1.69 -11.01
C GLU A 3 0.20 -0.59 -10.32
N TYR A 4 1.14 -0.01 -11.05
CA TYR A 4 2.00 1.06 -10.58
C TYR A 4 1.28 2.39 -10.73
N SER A 5 1.58 3.37 -9.87
CA SER A 5 0.99 4.71 -9.96
C SER A 5 -0.51 4.76 -9.65
N VAL A 6 -1.01 3.81 -8.86
CA VAL A 6 -2.40 3.83 -8.38
C VAL A 6 -2.48 4.66 -7.10
N ASP A 7 -3.39 5.62 -7.07
CA ASP A 7 -3.60 6.48 -5.91
C ASP A 7 -4.36 5.77 -4.78
N TRP A 8 -5.18 4.77 -5.13
CA TRP A 8 -5.97 3.97 -4.19
C TRP A 8 -5.58 2.48 -4.19
N PRO A 9 -4.58 2.06 -3.39
CA PRO A 9 -3.98 0.74 -3.48
C PRO A 9 -4.78 -0.34 -2.72
N LEU A 10 -6.08 -0.47 -3.01
CA LEU A 10 -6.95 -1.51 -2.44
C LEU A 10 -7.59 -2.33 -3.56
N TRP A 11 -7.57 -3.65 -3.41
CA TRP A 11 -8.11 -4.59 -4.39
C TRP A 11 -9.06 -5.57 -3.70
N ASP A 12 -10.10 -5.98 -4.42
CA ASP A 12 -10.99 -7.09 -4.07
C ASP A 12 -10.89 -8.22 -5.11
N GLU A 13 -11.82 -9.17 -5.06
CA GLU A 13 -11.87 -10.30 -6.00
C GLU A 13 -12.13 -9.87 -7.46
N ASP A 14 -12.76 -8.71 -7.65
CA ASP A 14 -13.13 -8.15 -8.95
C ASP A 14 -12.04 -7.23 -9.53
N GLY A 15 -11.07 -6.79 -8.71
CA GLY A 15 -9.90 -6.05 -9.14
C GLY A 15 -9.65 -4.81 -8.28
N LEU A 16 -9.24 -3.72 -8.94
CA LEU A 16 -8.93 -2.47 -8.24
C LEU A 16 -10.23 -1.86 -7.70
N CYS A 17 -10.28 -1.62 -6.39
CA CYS A 17 -11.42 -0.95 -5.79
C CYS A 17 -11.50 0.51 -6.27
N PRO A 18 -12.71 1.06 -6.50
CA PRO A 18 -12.86 2.49 -6.72
C PRO A 18 -12.47 3.26 -5.45
N GLU A 19 -11.99 4.49 -5.63
CA GLU A 19 -11.59 5.34 -4.51
C GLU A 19 -12.73 5.51 -3.48
N GLY A 20 -12.41 5.34 -2.20
CA GLY A 20 -13.40 5.37 -1.11
C GLY A 20 -14.18 4.05 -0.94
N ARG A 21 -13.79 2.99 -1.66
CA ARG A 21 -14.20 1.60 -1.37
C ARG A 21 -12.98 0.77 -0.99
N PRO A 22 -13.01 -0.01 0.11
CA PRO A 22 -14.02 -0.04 1.18
C PRO A 22 -14.26 1.34 1.81
N ALA A 23 -15.43 1.48 2.46
CA ALA A 23 -15.81 2.72 3.11
C ALA A 23 -15.02 2.89 4.42
N LEU A 24 -13.88 3.56 4.31
CA LEU A 24 -12.99 3.88 5.43
C LEU A 24 -13.33 5.26 6.00
N SER A 25 -12.90 5.51 7.24
CA SER A 25 -12.94 6.86 7.81
C SER A 25 -12.06 7.81 6.99
N GLU A 26 -12.41 9.10 6.98
CA GLU A 26 -11.64 10.12 6.24
C GLU A 26 -10.16 10.10 6.63
N THR A 27 -9.87 9.94 7.93
CA THR A 27 -8.50 9.83 8.44
C THR A 27 -7.74 8.65 7.82
N VAL A 28 -8.33 7.45 7.78
CA VAL A 28 -7.65 6.26 7.24
C VAL A 28 -7.51 6.38 5.72
N ARG A 29 -8.52 6.90 5.02
CA ARG A 29 -8.44 7.20 3.59
C ARG A 29 -7.28 8.13 3.26
N ASP A 30 -7.15 9.25 3.96
CA ASP A 30 -6.07 10.22 3.73
C ASP A 30 -4.69 9.62 4.00
N GLU A 31 -4.57 8.76 5.01
CA GLU A 31 -3.31 8.06 5.29
C GLU A 31 -2.97 7.03 4.19
N VAL A 32 -3.96 6.32 3.64
CA VAL A 32 -3.77 5.39 2.51
C VAL A 32 -3.32 6.14 1.26
N LEU A 33 -4.00 7.24 0.92
CA LEU A 33 -3.66 8.08 -0.24
C LEU A 33 -2.24 8.65 -0.12
N ARG A 34 -1.87 9.15 1.06
CA ARG A 34 -0.51 9.64 1.31
C ARG A 34 0.53 8.55 1.15
N TRP A 35 0.28 7.36 1.71
CA TRP A 35 1.21 6.23 1.59
C TRP A 35 1.37 5.79 0.12
N ALA A 36 0.29 5.77 -0.65
CA ALA A 36 0.33 5.47 -2.08
C ALA A 36 1.12 6.53 -2.86
N ALA A 37 0.93 7.81 -2.55
CA ALA A 37 1.69 8.90 -3.16
C ALA A 37 3.19 8.79 -2.86
N GLU A 38 3.57 8.54 -1.61
CA GLU A 38 4.97 8.30 -1.21
C GLU A 38 5.56 7.10 -1.97
N PHE A 39 4.80 6.01 -2.11
CA PHE A 39 5.22 4.86 -2.89
C PHE A 39 5.45 5.22 -4.37
N ASN A 40 4.51 5.95 -4.97
CA ASN A 40 4.58 6.33 -6.39
C ASN A 40 5.72 7.31 -6.68
N GLU A 41 6.11 8.14 -5.70
CA GLU A 41 7.24 9.07 -5.81
C GLU A 41 8.59 8.36 -5.63
N ASP A 42 8.69 7.51 -4.60
CA ASP A 42 9.98 6.94 -4.18
C ASP A 42 10.29 5.60 -4.85
N TYR A 43 9.31 4.76 -5.16
CA TYR A 43 9.56 3.42 -5.69
C TYR A 43 9.63 3.42 -7.22
N SER A 44 10.74 2.91 -7.74
CA SER A 44 10.90 2.62 -9.17
C SER A 44 10.79 1.13 -9.43
N VAL A 45 10.05 0.73 -10.46
CA VAL A 45 10.02 -0.67 -10.93
C VAL A 45 11.39 -1.14 -11.41
N GLU A 46 12.16 -0.24 -12.02
CA GLU A 46 13.47 -0.55 -12.58
C GLU A 46 14.58 -0.48 -11.52
N ALA A 47 14.54 0.52 -10.64
CA ALA A 47 15.62 0.80 -9.68
C ALA A 47 15.33 0.33 -8.25
N GLY A 48 14.07 0.04 -7.92
CA GLY A 48 13.61 -0.24 -6.56
C GLY A 48 13.53 1.04 -5.70
N TRP A 49 13.64 0.86 -4.38
CA TRP A 49 13.69 1.97 -3.42
C TRP A 49 15.04 2.72 -3.47
N PRO A 50 15.06 4.05 -3.28
CA PRO A 50 16.28 4.85 -3.30
C PRO A 50 17.22 4.51 -2.14
N THR A 51 16.66 4.08 -1.01
CA THR A 51 17.42 3.63 0.16
C THR A 51 16.70 2.50 0.90
N GLU A 52 17.46 1.72 1.67
CA GLU A 52 16.87 0.74 2.60
C GLU A 52 16.01 1.40 3.68
N ALA A 53 16.36 2.62 4.09
CA ALA A 53 15.58 3.37 5.06
C ALA A 53 14.19 3.70 4.51
N ALA A 54 14.09 4.10 3.24
CA ALA A 54 12.83 4.36 2.54
C ALA A 54 11.98 3.09 2.46
N ALA A 55 12.56 1.97 2.02
CA ALA A 55 11.89 0.68 1.96
C ALA A 55 11.29 0.27 3.32
N ARG A 56 12.12 0.31 4.38
CA ARG A 56 11.67 -0.02 5.74
C ARG A 56 10.65 0.97 6.28
N SER A 57 10.71 2.24 5.87
CA SER A 57 9.73 3.25 6.26
C SER A 57 8.37 2.92 5.66
N SER A 58 8.32 2.70 4.34
CA SER A 58 7.10 2.30 3.64
C SER A 58 6.52 1.00 4.20
N GLU A 59 7.35 -0.01 4.50
CA GLU A 59 6.88 -1.26 5.14
C GLU A 59 6.19 -1.01 6.48
N ARG A 60 6.79 -0.18 7.35
CA ARG A 60 6.22 0.12 8.67
C ARG A 60 4.88 0.85 8.53
N GLN A 61 4.79 1.77 7.57
CA GLN A 61 3.54 2.47 7.28
C GLN A 61 2.47 1.51 6.78
N ALA A 62 2.79 0.64 5.81
CA ALA A 62 1.89 -0.37 5.28
C ALA A 62 1.35 -1.30 6.38
N ARG A 63 2.21 -1.78 7.28
CA ARG A 63 1.81 -2.60 8.44
C ARG A 63 0.94 -1.86 9.45
N ARG A 64 1.14 -0.55 9.61
CA ARG A 64 0.29 0.29 10.47
C ARG A 64 -1.08 0.48 9.83
N LEU A 65 -1.12 0.85 8.55
CA LEU A 65 -2.33 1.03 7.77
C LEU A 65 -3.15 -0.26 7.70
N PHE A 66 -2.52 -1.41 7.49
CA PHE A 66 -3.18 -2.72 7.52
C PHE A 66 -4.05 -2.88 8.77
N ARG A 67 -3.48 -2.60 9.96
CA ARG A 67 -4.24 -2.72 11.23
C ARG A 67 -5.34 -1.68 11.39
N LEU A 68 -5.24 -0.53 10.72
CA LEU A 68 -6.27 0.50 10.77
C LEU A 68 -7.43 0.13 9.83
N VAL A 69 -7.11 -0.27 8.60
CA VAL A 69 -8.08 -0.73 7.60
C VAL A 69 -8.82 -1.96 8.12
N ASP A 70 -8.10 -2.97 8.63
CA ASP A 70 -8.69 -4.21 9.18
C ASP A 70 -9.73 -3.96 10.28
N ARG A 71 -9.55 -2.89 11.08
CA ARG A 71 -10.50 -2.51 12.13
C ARG A 71 -11.77 -1.85 11.61
N GLU A 72 -11.72 -1.28 10.42
CA GLU A 72 -12.82 -0.58 9.78
C GLU A 72 -13.59 -1.46 8.79
N LEU A 73 -13.02 -2.63 8.43
CA LEU A 73 -13.70 -3.58 7.57
C LEU A 73 -14.89 -4.25 8.28
N PRO A 74 -15.96 -4.56 7.52
CA PRO A 74 -17.05 -5.38 8.00
C PRO A 74 -16.56 -6.73 8.56
N PRO A 75 -17.22 -7.27 9.61
CA PRO A 75 -16.93 -8.62 10.07
C PRO A 75 -17.12 -9.65 8.93
N GLY A 76 -16.10 -10.44 8.66
CA GLY A 76 -16.12 -11.48 7.63
C GLY A 76 -15.24 -11.17 6.41
N ASP A 77 -14.81 -9.92 6.24
CA ASP A 77 -13.83 -9.56 5.23
C ASP A 77 -12.41 -9.87 5.74
N GLU A 78 -11.59 -10.50 4.89
CA GLU A 78 -10.17 -10.77 5.18
C GLU A 78 -9.30 -9.74 4.47
N LEU A 79 -8.56 -8.93 5.23
CA LEU A 79 -7.54 -8.06 4.66
C LEU A 79 -6.22 -8.82 4.53
N VAL A 80 -5.63 -8.76 3.34
CA VAL A 80 -4.29 -9.32 3.06
C VAL A 80 -3.33 -8.20 2.69
N LEU A 81 -2.22 -8.09 3.41
CA LEU A 81 -1.14 -7.17 3.05
C LEU A 81 -0.25 -7.81 1.97
N GLY A 82 -0.48 -7.45 0.71
CA GLY A 82 0.39 -7.83 -0.40
C GLY A 82 1.69 -7.00 -0.41
N TYR A 83 2.64 -7.29 0.48
CA TYR A 83 3.94 -6.61 0.52
C TYR A 83 4.98 -7.39 -0.29
N TRP A 84 5.20 -7.00 -1.55
CA TRP A 84 6.08 -7.71 -2.48
C TRP A 84 7.34 -6.89 -2.87
N GLU A 85 7.44 -5.64 -2.45
CA GLU A 85 8.53 -4.71 -2.81
C GLU A 85 9.81 -4.89 -1.96
N THR A 86 10.10 -6.12 -1.57
CA THR A 86 11.32 -6.51 -0.83
C THR A 86 12.57 -6.63 -1.71
N ASN A 87 12.44 -6.35 -3.02
CA ASN A 87 13.54 -6.44 -3.98
C ASN A 87 14.63 -5.40 -3.70
N ARG A 88 15.63 -5.80 -2.92
CA ARG A 88 16.98 -5.24 -3.00
C ARG A 88 17.62 -5.66 -4.33
N ARG A 89 18.33 -4.74 -4.99
CA ARG A 89 19.30 -5.08 -6.04
C ARG A 89 20.29 -6.10 -5.47
N LYS A 90 20.39 -7.29 -6.07
CA LYS A 90 21.63 -8.08 -6.03
C LYS A 90 22.59 -7.42 -7.01
N GLY A 91 23.68 -6.85 -6.50
CA GLY A 91 24.82 -6.40 -7.29
C GLY A 91 25.05 -4.89 -7.28
N LEU A 92 25.97 -4.47 -6.41
CA LEU A 92 27.14 -3.69 -6.78
C LEU A 92 28.37 -4.47 -6.32
#